data_AF-A0A6I2FUZ4-F1
#
_entry.id   AF-A0A6I2FUZ4-F1
#
_cell.length_a   1.000
_cell.length_b   1.000
_cell.length_c   1.000
_cell.angle_alpha   90.00
_cell.angle_beta   90.00
_cell.angle_gamma   90.00
#
_symmetry.space_group_name_H-M   'P 1'
#
loop_
_entity.id
_entity.type
_entity.pdbx_description
1 polymer ?
#
loop_
_entity_poly.entity_id
_entity_poly.type
_entity_poly.pdbx_seq_one_letter_code
_entity_poly.pdbx_strand_id
1 'polypeptide(L)'
;MIEYLCPNPGCLFASHVTPYCPYWVPEYRPFTSAERRTRDHLHKLKAEGRISAPVPGTSSGWSWALPWLLPILLPLALFLFFVVVLIAGR
;
A
#
# COMPACT_ATOMS: atom_id res chain seq x y z
N MET A 1 4.03 22.48 16.05
CA MET A 1 3.46 21.39 15.23
C MET A 1 2.04 21.82 14.88
N ILE A 2 1.66 21.84 13.60
CA ILE A 2 0.30 22.27 13.22
C ILE A 2 -0.63 21.08 13.42
N GLU A 3 -1.73 21.29 14.13
CA GLU A 3 -2.76 20.28 14.36
C GLU A 3 -4.02 20.63 13.56
N TYR A 4 -4.50 19.66 12.78
CA TYR A 4 -5.74 19.74 12.02
C TYR A 4 -6.86 19.05 12.79
N LEU A 5 -8.02 19.71 12.94
CA LEU A 5 -9.18 19.10 13.56
C LEU A 5 -9.69 17.92 12.73
N CYS A 6 -10.03 16.83 13.39
CA CYS A 6 -10.55 15.62 12.74
C CYS A 6 -12.07 15.73 12.56
N PRO A 7 -12.59 15.71 11.32
CA PRO A 7 -14.03 15.76 11.07
C PRO A 7 -14.71 14.38 11.19
N ASN A 8 -13.96 13.30 11.48
CA ASN A 8 -14.51 11.95 11.55
C ASN A 8 -15.11 11.66 12.94
N PRO A 9 -16.44 11.48 13.07
CA PRO A 9 -17.09 11.20 14.34
C PRO A 9 -16.74 9.82 14.91
N GLY A 10 -16.21 8.91 14.09
CA GLY A 10 -15.72 7.60 14.51
C GLY A 10 -14.24 7.58 14.91
N CYS A 11 -13.54 8.71 14.83
CA CYS A 11 -12.13 8.78 15.23
C CYS A 11 -12.01 9.00 16.74
N LEU A 12 -11.10 8.26 17.39
CA LEU A 12 -10.79 8.40 18.82
C LEU A 12 -10.04 9.70 19.14
N PHE A 13 -9.41 10.32 18.13
CA PHE A 13 -8.60 11.52 18.28
C PHE A 13 -9.27 12.73 17.64
N ALA A 14 -9.32 13.84 18.39
CA ALA A 14 -9.95 15.09 17.97
C ALA A 14 -9.09 15.90 16.98
N SER A 15 -7.78 15.68 16.94
CA SER A 15 -6.85 16.35 16.03
C SER A 15 -5.76 15.40 15.52
N HIS A 16 -5.21 15.72 14.35
CA HIS A 16 -4.09 15.02 13.72
C HIS A 16 -3.03 16.02 13.23
N VAL A 17 -1.78 15.57 13.19
CA VAL A 17 -0.68 16.36 12.60
C VAL A 17 -0.78 16.40 11.06
N THR A 18 -1.61 15.53 10.49
CA THR A 18 -1.93 15.44 9.06
C THR A 18 -3.32 16.01 8.78
N PRO A 19 -3.55 16.60 7.60
CA PRO A 19 -4.87 17.15 7.23
C PRO A 19 -5.93 16.08 6.95
N TYR A 20 -5.56 14.79 6.98
CA TYR A 20 -6.46 13.65 6.81
C TYR A 20 -6.45 12.76 8.06
N CYS A 21 -7.60 12.14 8.34
CA CYS A 21 -7.76 11.18 9.42
C CYS A 21 -7.18 9.81 9.00
N PRO A 22 -6.15 9.28 9.69
CA PRO A 22 -5.57 7.97 9.36
C PRO A 22 -6.53 6.82 9.64
N TYR A 23 -7.51 7.02 10.53
CA TYR A 23 -8.57 6.05 10.86
C TYR A 23 -9.85 6.29 10.04
N TRP A 24 -9.76 7.03 8.94
CA TRP A 24 -10.89 7.19 8.04
C TRP A 24 -11.15 5.84 7.37
N VAL A 25 -12.07 5.07 7.94
CA VAL A 25 -12.58 3.87 7.29
C VAL A 25 -13.22 4.35 5.99
N PRO A 26 -12.82 3.84 4.80
CA PRO A 26 -13.49 4.19 3.57
C PRO A 26 -14.95 3.79 3.75
N GLU A 27 -15.81 4.79 3.87
CA GLU A 27 -17.25 4.65 3.99
C GLU A 27 -17.68 3.67 2.90
N TYR A 28 -18.30 2.55 3.28
CA TYR A 28 -18.72 1.50 2.36
C TYR A 28 -19.93 2.02 1.58
N ARG A 29 -19.70 3.01 0.72
CA ARG A 29 -20.70 3.58 -0.16
C ARG A 29 -20.69 2.77 -1.45
N PRO A 30 -21.87 2.43 -1.99
CA PRO A 30 -21.94 1.77 -3.28
C PRO A 30 -21.29 2.68 -4.33
N PHE A 31 -20.40 2.10 -5.14
CA PHE A 31 -19.73 2.83 -6.22
C PHE A 31 -20.75 3.53 -7.11
N THR A 32 -20.51 4.81 -7.38
CA THR A 32 -21.29 5.59 -8.34
C THR A 32 -21.14 4.99 -9.75
N SER A 33 -22.08 5.29 -10.66
CA SER A 33 -22.00 4.81 -12.04
C SER A 33 -20.70 5.27 -12.74
N ALA A 34 -20.22 6.47 -12.41
CA ALA A 34 -18.95 7.00 -12.89
C ALA A 34 -17.75 6.19 -12.37
N GLU A 35 -17.71 5.90 -11.07
CA GLU A 35 -16.63 5.11 -10.46
C GLU A 35 -16.56 3.69 -11.02
N ARG A 36 -17.72 3.06 -11.27
CA ARG A 36 -17.78 1.74 -11.92
C ARG A 36 -17.19 1.77 -13.33
N ARG A 37 -17.54 2.79 -14.14
CA ARG A 37 -16.96 2.96 -15.49
C ARG A 37 -15.45 3.15 -15.43
N THR A 38 -14.94 3.93 -14.50
CA THR A 38 -13.50 4.12 -14.32
C THR A 38 -12.82 2.81 -13.95
N ARG A 39 -13.39 2.02 -13.03
CA ARG A 39 -12.87 0.71 -12.67
C ARG A 39 -12.85 -0.25 -13.86
N ASP A 40 -13.95 -0.31 -14.61
CA ASP A 40 -14.06 -1.19 -15.78
C ASP A 40 -13.08 -0.76 -16.90
N HIS A 41 -12.85 0.54 -17.06
CA HIS A 41 -11.84 1.06 -17.99
C HIS A 41 -10.42 0.65 -17.57
N LEU A 42 -10.08 0.75 -16.29
CA LEU A 42 -8.79 0.29 -15.76
C LEU A 42 -8.60 -1.23 -15.95
N HIS A 43 -9.66 -2.03 -15.76
CA HIS A 43 -9.61 -3.46 -16.02
C HIS A 43 -9.38 -3.78 -17.51
N LYS A 44 -10.02 -3.04 -18.43
CA LYS A 44 -9.77 -3.19 -19.87
C LYS A 44 -8.33 -2.85 -20.23
N LEU A 45 -7.81 -1.72 -19.76
CA LEU A 45 -6.42 -1.31 -20.01
C LEU A 45 -5.40 -2.31 -19.46
N LYS A 46 -5.70 -2.96 -18.33
CA LYS A 46 -4.88 -4.05 -17.79
C LYS A 46 -4.95 -5.31 -18.66
N ALA A 47 -6.14 -5.69 -19.13
CA ALA A 47 -6.31 -6.83 -20.03
C ALA A 47 -5.59 -6.63 -21.38
N GLU A 48 -5.50 -5.39 -21.85
CA GLU A 48 -4.74 -4.99 -23.04
C GLU A 48 -3.22 -4.88 -22.78
N GLY A 49 -2.74 -5.17 -21.57
CA GLY A 49 -1.32 -5.13 -21.21
C GLY A 49 -0.71 -3.71 -21.21
N ARG A 50 -1.53 -2.67 -21.27
CA ARG A 50 -1.07 -1.27 -21.29
C ARG A 50 -0.67 -0.75 -19.92
N ILE A 51 -1.14 -1.38 -18.86
CA ILE A 51 -0.89 -0.98 -17.47
C ILE A 51 -0.51 -2.21 -16.64
N SER A 52 0.69 -2.17 -16.05
CA SER A 52 1.20 -3.20 -15.12
C SER A 52 0.79 -2.92 -13.66
N ALA A 53 0.25 -1.73 -13.38
CA ALA A 53 -0.14 -1.33 -12.04
C ALA A 53 -1.29 -2.22 -11.50
N PRO A 54 -1.22 -2.65 -10.24
CA PRO A 54 -2.32 -3.38 -9.61
C PRO A 54 -3.58 -2.51 -9.60
N VAL A 55 -4.69 -3.05 -10.13
CA VAL A 55 -5.98 -2.37 -10.04
C VAL A 55 -6.36 -2.31 -8.56
N PRO A 56 -6.75 -1.13 -8.04
CA PRO A 56 -7.15 -0.98 -6.63
C PRO A 56 -8.21 -2.02 -6.27
N GLY A 57 -7.96 -2.80 -5.20
CA GLY A 57 -8.83 -3.87 -4.72
C GLY A 57 -8.49 -5.29 -5.17
N THR A 58 -7.48 -5.51 -6.02
CA THR A 58 -7.04 -6.86 -6.46
C THR A 58 -5.61 -7.23 -6.09
N SER A 59 -4.82 -6.28 -5.57
CA SER A 59 -3.47 -6.57 -5.07
C SER A 59 -3.57 -7.35 -3.77
N SER A 60 -3.02 -8.56 -3.74
CA SER A 60 -2.83 -9.32 -2.50
C SER A 60 -2.09 -8.42 -1.49
N GLY A 61 -2.53 -8.39 -0.23
CA GLY A 61 -1.92 -7.53 0.80
C GLY A 61 -0.39 -7.69 0.93
N TRP A 62 0.14 -8.82 0.46
CA TRP A 62 1.57 -9.11 0.34
C TRP A 62 2.35 -8.12 -0.55
N SER A 63 1.76 -7.64 -1.65
CA SER A 63 2.44 -6.71 -2.56
C SER A 63 2.59 -5.30 -1.98
N TRP A 64 1.74 -4.93 -1.01
CA TRP A 64 1.87 -3.68 -0.23
C TRP A 64 2.83 -3.83 0.96
N ALA A 65 3.05 -5.04 1.46
CA ALA A 65 4.05 -5.31 2.49
C ALA A 65 5.48 -5.36 1.94
N LEU A 66 5.64 -5.62 0.63
CA LEU A 66 6.95 -5.78 0.00
C LEU A 66 7.87 -4.55 0.19
N PRO A 67 7.44 -3.30 -0.03
CA PRO A 67 8.27 -2.12 0.18
C PRO A 67 8.73 -1.97 1.64
N TRP A 68 7.93 -2.43 2.60
CA TRP A 68 8.22 -2.36 4.03
C TRP A 68 9.14 -3.50 4.50
N LEU A 69 9.05 -4.67 3.87
CA LEU A 69 9.88 -5.83 4.19
C LEU A 69 11.27 -5.78 3.54
N LEU A 70 11.38 -5.11 2.38
CA LEU A 70 12.63 -4.97 1.63
C LEU A 70 13.82 -4.42 2.45
N PRO A 71 13.68 -3.36 3.28
CA PRO A 71 14.79 -2.86 4.10
C PRO A 71 15.27 -3.84 5.18
N ILE A 72 14.48 -4.85 5.56
CA ILE A 72 14.87 -5.88 6.53
C ILE A 72 15.45 -7.10 5.82
N LEU A 73 14.80 -7.54 4.73
CA LEU A 73 15.20 -8.73 3.99
C LEU A 73 16.52 -8.55 3.24
N LEU A 74 16.77 -7.35 2.69
CA LEU A 74 17.97 -7.06 1.90
C LEU A 74 19.27 -7.13 2.72
N PRO A 75 19.42 -6.46 3.89
CA PRO A 75 20.63 -6.58 4.69
C PRO A 75 20.81 -8.00 5.24
N LEU A 76 19.73 -8.70 5.60
CA LEU A 76 19.79 -10.09 6.06
C LEU A 76 20.33 -11.02 4.96
N ALA A 77 19.84 -10.86 3.71
CA ALA A 77 20.29 -11.65 2.57
C ALA A 77 21.77 -11.38 2.26
N LEU A 78 22.21 -10.13 2.31
CA LEU A 78 23.62 -9.76 2.12
C LEU A 78 24.51 -10.35 3.21
N PHE A 79 24.09 -10.27 4.48
CA PHE A 79 24.82 -10.85 5.59
C PHE A 79 24.99 -12.36 5.42
N LEU A 80 23.90 -13.08 5.12
CA LEU A 80 23.95 -14.52 4.88
C LEU A 80 24.83 -14.88 3.69
N PHE A 81 24.78 -14.10 2.61
CA PHE A 81 25.67 -14.29 1.45
C PHE A 81 27.14 -14.20 1.85
N PHE A 82 27.53 -13.16 2.60
CA PHE A 82 28.90 -13.01 3.08
C PHE A 82 29.31 -14.16 4.01
N VAL A 83 28.44 -14.58 4.94
CA VAL A 83 28.70 -15.72 5.82
C VAL A 83 28.97 -17.00 5.02
N VAL A 84 28.14 -17.29 4.02
CA VAL A 84 28.33 -18.48 3.16
C VAL A 84 29.64 -18.39 2.39
N VAL A 85 29.96 -17.23 1.79
CA VAL A 85 31.24 -17.03 1.07
C VAL A 85 32.44 -17.21 1.99
N LEU A 86 32.37 -16.72 3.23
CA LEU A 86 33.45 -16.84 4.23
C LEU A 86 33.66 -18.28 4.70
N ILE A 87 32.60 -19.08 4.76
CA ILE A 87 32.66 -20.49 5.15
C ILE A 87 33.10 -21.37 3.99
N ALA A 88 32.56 -21.14 2.78
CA ALA A 88 32.85 -21.94 1.59
C ALA A 88 34.18 -21.58 0.90
N GLY A 89 34.67 -20.37 1.11
CA GLY A 89 35.97 -19.90 0.60
C GLY A 89 37.15 -20.22 1.53
N ARG A 90 36.94 -21.00 2.59
CA ARG A 90 37.95 -21.45 3.53
C ARG A 90 38.32 -22.91 3.26
#